data_AF-A0ABD6Y6B6-F1
#
_entry.id   AF-A0ABD6Y6B6-F1
#
_cell.length_a   1.000
_cell.length_b   1.000
_cell.length_c   1.000
_cell.angle_alpha   90.00
_cell.angle_beta   90.00
_cell.angle_gamma   90.00
#
_symmetry.space_group_name_H-M   'P 1'
#
loop_
_entity.id
_entity.type
_entity.pdbx_description
1 polymer ?
#
loop_
_entity_poly.entity_id
_entity_poly.type
_entity_poly.pdbx_seq_one_letter_code
_entity_poly.pdbx_strand_id
1 'polypeptide(L)'
;MRKQGWDNSDTNENYRNLVKSYQKKQGLLPDAHKYAELVSINQLRAIQSELGALNSKKLEVQEENRKLRRMIRQVNKDVIFVNELKEAIKNATFITATNPVILPDLHGNENNIIACLSDIHYGAYVDIAENYYDTETVGKLLDIYADKLIQIANKEMVGRIDIVNLGDIVEHAYMRNQNLYDSEETLSEQIVHVTELIIKFIQKLREHVELITYRAIAGNHDRMQGDKNSNLNADHAVNISNQIIKLWIKYSQSDVKFVEAEDYFTDININGWQFAFVHGDRNNLLKKTTLAELSEQHDKHYDAIIGGHIHHQTLLEVGDNRYQASFGSIKGMDEYSLKLGAKASRSQGFVLISNSGFEIRKVQL
;
A
#
# COMPACT_ATOMS: atom_id res chain seq x y z
N MET A 1 -38.26 68.95 -18.25
CA MET A 1 -38.44 69.49 -16.89
C MET A 1 -37.37 70.50 -16.49
N ARG A 2 -36.05 70.19 -16.56
CA ARG A 2 -34.99 71.21 -16.31
C ARG A 2 -35.05 72.47 -17.18
N LYS A 3 -35.38 72.34 -18.48
CA LYS A 3 -35.56 73.51 -19.38
C LYS A 3 -36.74 74.43 -19.03
N GLN A 4 -37.59 74.09 -18.06
CA GLN A 4 -38.72 74.91 -17.62
C GLN A 4 -38.51 75.48 -16.19
N GLY A 5 -37.29 75.43 -15.64
CA GLY A 5 -36.95 76.03 -14.35
C GLY A 5 -37.32 75.20 -13.11
N TRP A 6 -37.68 73.93 -13.31
CA TRP A 6 -38.02 73.01 -12.22
C TRP A 6 -36.83 72.11 -11.92
N ASP A 7 -35.80 72.67 -11.28
CA ASP A 7 -34.55 71.96 -11.01
C ASP A 7 -34.60 71.11 -9.72
N ASN A 8 -35.64 71.29 -8.90
CA ASN A 8 -35.82 70.63 -7.59
C ASN A 8 -37.16 69.85 -7.50
N SER A 9 -37.75 69.47 -8.63
CA SER A 9 -39.07 68.82 -8.68
C SER A 9 -39.12 67.50 -7.90
N ASP A 10 -37.99 66.84 -7.79
CA ASP A 10 -37.78 65.52 -7.23
C ASP A 10 -37.57 65.56 -5.70
N THR A 11 -37.29 66.74 -5.14
CA THR A 11 -37.09 66.97 -3.69
C THR A 11 -38.19 67.81 -3.05
N ASN A 12 -38.99 68.55 -3.83
CA ASN A 12 -40.11 69.36 -3.33
C ASN A 12 -41.31 68.50 -2.90
N GLU A 13 -41.65 68.54 -1.61
CA GLU A 13 -42.74 67.75 -1.02
C GLU A 13 -44.11 68.13 -1.58
N ASN A 14 -44.35 69.41 -1.87
CA ASN A 14 -45.60 69.87 -2.48
C ASN A 14 -45.76 69.32 -3.89
N TYR A 15 -44.67 69.22 -4.65
CA TYR A 15 -44.69 68.63 -6.00
C TYR A 15 -44.92 67.11 -5.95
N ARG A 16 -44.27 66.40 -5.02
CA ARG A 16 -44.53 64.96 -4.79
C ARG A 16 -45.99 64.69 -4.41
N ASN A 17 -46.57 65.53 -3.56
CA ASN A 17 -47.97 65.43 -3.18
C ASN A 17 -48.93 65.80 -4.32
N LEU A 18 -48.58 66.76 -5.17
CA LEU A 18 -49.33 67.08 -6.39
C LEU A 18 -49.34 65.89 -7.36
N VAL A 19 -48.18 65.27 -7.61
CA VAL A 19 -48.06 64.09 -8.49
C VAL A 19 -48.84 62.91 -7.93
N LYS A 20 -48.74 62.63 -6.62
CA LYS A 20 -49.56 61.60 -5.96
C LYS A 20 -51.06 61.89 -6.09
N SER A 21 -51.48 63.13 -5.87
CA SER A 21 -52.88 63.57 -6.00
C SER A 21 -53.40 63.37 -7.43
N TYR A 22 -52.59 63.71 -8.43
CA TYR A 22 -52.91 63.51 -9.84
C TYR A 22 -53.01 62.02 -10.21
N GLN A 23 -52.04 61.20 -9.78
CA GLN A 23 -52.06 59.75 -9.99
C GLN A 23 -53.24 59.08 -9.27
N LYS A 24 -53.64 59.58 -8.08
CA LYS A 24 -54.84 59.13 -7.36
C LYS A 24 -56.12 59.42 -8.16
N LYS A 25 -56.25 60.62 -8.72
CA LYS A 25 -57.40 61.01 -9.56
C LYS A 25 -57.51 60.19 -10.83
N GLN A 26 -56.39 59.76 -11.41
CA GLN A 26 -56.35 58.90 -12.60
C GLN A 26 -56.50 57.40 -12.27
N GLY A 27 -56.69 57.03 -10.99
CA GLY A 27 -56.79 55.62 -10.57
C GLY A 27 -55.49 54.83 -10.70
N LEU A 28 -54.36 55.51 -10.90
CA LEU A 28 -53.04 54.91 -11.14
C LEU A 28 -52.29 54.56 -9.85
N LEU A 29 -52.75 55.05 -8.68
CA LEU A 29 -52.21 54.64 -7.39
C LEU A 29 -52.94 53.39 -6.86
N PRO A 30 -52.20 52.43 -6.27
CA PRO A 30 -52.84 51.31 -5.58
C PRO A 30 -53.74 51.82 -4.46
N ASP A 31 -54.92 51.22 -4.32
CA ASP A 31 -55.76 51.44 -3.14
C ASP A 31 -54.98 51.05 -1.86
N ALA A 32 -55.30 51.65 -0.71
CA ALA A 32 -54.58 51.42 0.55
C ALA A 32 -54.47 49.92 0.88
N HIS A 33 -55.51 49.15 0.55
CA HIS A 33 -55.53 47.70 0.68
C HIS A 33 -54.52 47.01 -0.26
N LYS A 34 -54.47 47.40 -1.55
CA LYS A 34 -53.51 46.86 -2.53
C LYS A 34 -52.06 47.22 -2.19
N TYR A 35 -51.82 48.40 -1.62
CA TYR A 35 -50.49 48.80 -1.17
C TYR A 35 -50.02 47.96 0.03
N ALA A 36 -50.89 47.75 1.03
CA ALA A 36 -50.60 46.87 2.16
C ALA A 36 -50.32 45.42 1.70
N GLU A 37 -51.07 44.94 0.72
CA GLU A 37 -50.90 43.62 0.11
C GLU A 37 -49.56 43.50 -0.63
N LEU A 38 -49.16 44.51 -1.41
CA LEU A 38 -47.85 44.57 -2.08
C LEU A 38 -46.67 44.57 -1.09
N VAL A 39 -46.78 45.33 0.01
CA VAL A 39 -45.77 45.34 1.07
C VAL A 39 -45.67 43.97 1.75
N SER A 40 -46.81 43.35 2.05
CA SER A 40 -46.87 41.99 2.61
C SER A 40 -46.26 40.95 1.67
N ILE A 41 -46.55 41.00 0.37
CA ILE A 41 -45.97 40.09 -0.64
C ILE A 41 -44.45 40.26 -0.75
N ASN A 42 -43.95 41.50 -0.74
CA ASN A 42 -42.52 41.77 -0.79
C ASN A 42 -41.80 41.31 0.50
N GLN A 43 -42.41 41.52 1.66
CA GLN A 43 -41.89 41.00 2.94
C GLN A 43 -41.86 39.47 2.95
N LEU A 44 -42.92 38.80 2.47
CA LEU A 44 -42.97 37.35 2.34
C LEU A 44 -41.87 36.81 1.41
N ARG A 45 -41.62 37.48 0.28
CA ARG A 45 -40.53 37.11 -0.63
C ARG A 45 -39.14 37.27 0.00
N ALA A 46 -38.92 38.35 0.76
CA ALA A 46 -37.67 38.55 1.49
C ALA A 46 -37.45 37.45 2.53
N ILE A 47 -38.49 37.12 3.31
CA ILE A 47 -38.47 36.02 4.29
C ILE A 47 -38.20 34.67 3.60
N GLN A 48 -38.83 34.39 2.46
CA GLN A 48 -38.57 33.18 1.68
C GLN A 48 -37.12 33.09 1.18
N SER A 49 -36.56 34.22 0.73
CA SER A 49 -35.16 34.30 0.30
C SER A 49 -34.19 34.04 1.47
N GLU A 50 -34.43 34.67 2.62
CA GLU A 50 -33.62 34.44 3.83
C GLU A 50 -33.74 33.00 4.34
N LEU A 51 -34.95 32.42 4.33
CA LEU A 51 -35.17 31.00 4.63
C LEU A 51 -34.41 30.08 3.67
N GLY A 52 -34.39 30.41 2.38
CA GLY A 52 -33.61 29.70 1.37
C GLY A 52 -32.11 29.72 1.70
N ALA A 53 -31.56 30.90 1.96
CA ALA A 53 -30.15 31.07 2.33
C ALA A 53 -29.80 30.33 3.64
N LEU A 54 -30.69 30.38 4.64
CA LEU A 54 -30.52 29.66 5.90
C LEU A 54 -30.53 28.14 5.70
N ASN A 55 -31.43 27.63 4.86
CA ASN A 55 -31.50 26.21 4.52
C ASN A 55 -30.25 25.73 3.75
N SER A 56 -29.75 26.53 2.80
CA SER A 56 -28.49 26.24 2.11
C SER A 56 -27.31 26.17 3.08
N LYS A 57 -27.19 27.15 3.99
CA LYS A 57 -26.14 27.17 5.01
C LYS A 57 -26.26 25.99 5.99
N LYS A 58 -27.49 25.60 6.35
CA LYS A 58 -27.74 24.41 7.16
C LYS A 58 -27.26 23.13 6.46
N LEU A 59 -27.49 23.01 5.15
CA LEU A 59 -27.03 21.85 4.38
C LEU A 59 -25.50 21.79 4.30
N GLU A 60 -24.85 22.93 4.06
CA GLU A 60 -23.40 23.07 4.06
C GLU A 60 -22.79 22.64 5.42
N VAL A 61 -23.34 23.14 6.52
CA VAL A 61 -22.93 22.75 7.88
C VAL A 61 -23.16 21.25 8.13
N GLN A 62 -24.23 20.65 7.58
CA GLN A 62 -24.44 19.20 7.67
C GLN A 62 -23.39 18.41 6.89
N GLU A 63 -22.96 18.89 5.72
CA GLU A 63 -21.88 18.30 4.93
C GLU A 63 -20.54 18.38 5.64
N GLU A 64 -20.18 19.55 6.18
CA GLU A 64 -18.97 19.72 6.98
C GLU A 64 -18.96 18.81 8.20
N ASN A 65 -20.09 18.71 8.92
CA ASN A 65 -20.22 17.79 10.05
C ASN A 65 -20.08 16.32 9.64
N ARG A 66 -20.56 15.91 8.46
CA ARG A 66 -20.35 14.56 7.93
C ARG A 66 -18.88 14.29 7.64
N LYS A 67 -18.17 15.25 7.02
CA LYS A 67 -16.72 15.17 6.78
C LYS A 67 -15.95 15.08 8.10
N LEU A 68 -16.27 15.93 9.06
CA LEU A 68 -15.67 15.92 10.40
C LEU A 68 -15.85 14.59 11.11
N ARG A 69 -17.07 14.02 11.11
CA ARG A 69 -17.33 12.70 11.71
C ARG A 69 -16.53 11.58 11.04
N ARG A 70 -16.32 11.64 9.72
CA ARG A 70 -15.46 10.68 9.01
C ARG A 70 -13.99 10.82 9.46
N MET A 71 -13.47 12.04 9.53
CA MET A 71 -12.11 12.30 10.01
C MET A 71 -11.91 11.84 11.46
N ILE A 72 -12.84 12.14 12.36
CA ILE A 72 -12.77 11.68 13.77
C ILE A 72 -12.72 10.15 13.84
N ARG A 73 -13.55 9.45 13.05
CA ARG A 73 -13.52 7.98 13.00
C ARG A 73 -12.19 7.46 12.47
N GLN A 74 -11.62 8.09 11.46
CA GLN A 74 -10.33 7.70 10.91
C GLN A 74 -9.22 7.87 11.96
N VAL A 75 -9.13 9.06 12.57
CA VAL A 75 -8.13 9.34 13.62
C VAL A 75 -8.25 8.35 14.78
N ASN A 76 -9.47 8.04 15.23
CA ASN A 76 -9.67 7.07 16.30
C ASN A 76 -9.17 5.66 15.91
N LYS A 77 -9.37 5.24 14.65
CA LYS A 77 -8.83 3.97 14.14
C LYS A 77 -7.30 4.00 14.12
N ASP A 78 -6.71 5.09 13.65
CA ASP A 78 -5.26 5.24 13.58
C ASP A 78 -4.64 5.21 14.99
N VAL A 79 -5.27 5.86 15.98
CA VAL A 79 -4.84 5.82 17.38
C VAL A 79 -4.91 4.41 17.97
N ILE A 80 -5.99 3.67 17.69
CA ILE A 80 -6.13 2.27 18.13
C ILE A 80 -5.03 1.42 17.50
N PHE A 81 -4.84 1.53 16.19
CA PHE A 81 -3.81 0.80 15.45
C PHE A 81 -2.40 1.09 16.00
N VAL A 82 -2.05 2.35 16.26
CA VAL A 82 -0.76 2.71 16.85
C VAL A 82 -0.58 2.11 18.26
N ASN A 83 -1.64 2.09 19.07
CA ASN A 83 -1.58 1.48 20.40
C ASN A 83 -1.41 -0.05 20.31
N GLU A 84 -2.15 -0.71 19.44
CA GLU A 84 -2.00 -2.15 19.18
C GLU A 84 -0.59 -2.48 18.70
N LEU A 85 -0.07 -1.73 17.72
CA LEU A 85 1.28 -1.89 17.20
C LEU A 85 2.32 -1.71 18.31
N LYS A 86 2.14 -0.71 19.19
CA LYS A 86 3.02 -0.49 20.34
C LYS A 86 3.02 -1.66 21.32
N GLU A 87 1.85 -2.21 21.63
CA GLU A 87 1.76 -3.37 22.53
C GLU A 87 2.33 -4.63 21.88
N ALA A 88 2.04 -4.87 20.59
CA ALA A 88 2.63 -5.97 19.83
C ALA A 88 4.18 -5.88 19.82
N ILE A 89 4.75 -4.70 19.53
CA ILE A 89 6.21 -4.50 19.54
C ILE A 89 6.82 -4.76 20.92
N LYS A 90 6.13 -4.41 22.01
CA LYS A 90 6.61 -4.68 23.38
C LYS A 90 6.62 -6.17 23.73
N ASN A 91 5.66 -6.93 23.18
CA ASN A 91 5.52 -8.36 23.43
C ASN A 91 6.39 -9.21 22.51
N ALA A 92 6.76 -8.69 21.35
CA ALA A 92 7.66 -9.35 20.41
C ALA A 92 9.12 -9.34 20.89
N THR A 93 9.85 -10.40 20.51
CA THR A 93 11.24 -10.58 20.94
C THR A 93 12.18 -10.31 19.76
N PHE A 94 12.75 -9.10 19.69
CA PHE A 94 13.52 -8.65 18.52
C PHE A 94 15.04 -8.81 18.62
N ILE A 95 15.65 -9.02 19.78
CA ILE A 95 17.13 -9.02 19.89
C ILE A 95 17.59 -10.45 20.19
N THR A 96 18.51 -11.04 19.43
CA THR A 96 19.94 -10.87 19.72
C THR A 96 20.78 -10.67 18.46
N ALA A 97 21.66 -9.68 18.41
CA ALA A 97 22.76 -9.68 17.45
C ALA A 97 24.07 -9.33 18.15
N THR A 98 25.12 -10.07 17.82
CA THR A 98 26.50 -9.61 17.74
C THR A 98 27.19 -10.51 16.73
N ASN A 99 27.39 -9.99 15.51
CA ASN A 99 27.83 -10.78 14.36
C ASN A 99 29.31 -10.52 14.01
N PRO A 100 30.30 -11.22 14.59
CA PRO A 100 31.59 -11.39 13.95
C PRO A 100 31.75 -12.87 13.53
N VAL A 101 31.53 -13.17 12.25
CA VAL A 101 31.90 -14.44 11.64
C VAL A 101 32.90 -14.17 10.54
N ILE A 102 34.10 -14.77 10.66
CA ILE A 102 35.10 -14.89 9.60
C ILE A 102 34.67 -16.08 8.74
N LEU A 103 34.34 -15.81 7.49
CA LEU A 103 33.86 -16.80 6.55
C LEU A 103 35.03 -17.40 5.76
N PRO A 104 34.86 -18.58 5.14
CA PRO A 104 35.94 -19.32 4.50
C PRO A 104 36.69 -18.46 3.49
N ASP A 105 37.99 -18.71 3.32
CA ASP A 105 38.83 -18.06 2.29
C ASP A 105 38.22 -18.34 0.91
N LEU A 106 37.43 -17.39 0.37
CA LEU A 106 36.63 -17.54 -0.84
C LEU A 106 37.47 -17.66 -2.12
N HIS A 107 38.81 -17.64 -2.01
CA HIS A 107 39.77 -17.87 -3.10
C HIS A 107 39.39 -17.21 -4.45
N GLY A 108 38.75 -16.03 -4.40
CA GLY A 108 38.42 -15.20 -5.57
C GLY A 108 37.22 -15.63 -6.42
N ASN A 109 36.41 -16.63 -6.02
CA ASN A 109 35.18 -17.01 -6.74
C ASN A 109 33.94 -16.78 -5.86
N GLU A 110 33.45 -15.55 -5.82
CA GLU A 110 32.30 -15.19 -4.99
C GLU A 110 31.01 -15.25 -5.82
N ASN A 111 30.30 -16.37 -5.71
CA ASN A 111 28.92 -16.41 -6.19
C ASN A 111 28.04 -15.58 -5.26
N ASN A 112 26.92 -15.10 -5.79
CA ASN A 112 25.95 -14.28 -5.06
C ASN A 112 24.58 -14.94 -5.17
N ILE A 113 23.74 -14.77 -4.15
CA ILE A 113 22.34 -15.16 -4.22
C ILE A 113 21.45 -13.94 -4.06
N ILE A 114 20.41 -13.84 -4.88
CA ILE A 114 19.24 -13.01 -4.57
C ILE A 114 18.15 -13.94 -4.07
N ALA A 115 17.87 -13.92 -2.76
CA ALA A 115 16.85 -14.75 -2.12
C ALA A 115 15.54 -13.97 -2.04
N CYS A 116 14.46 -14.51 -2.59
CA CYS A 116 13.18 -13.82 -2.60
C CYS A 116 12.23 -14.38 -1.54
N LEU A 117 11.60 -13.47 -0.79
CA LEU A 117 10.45 -13.77 0.07
C LEU A 117 9.20 -13.29 -0.67
N SER A 118 8.29 -14.19 -1.02
CA SER A 118 7.11 -13.92 -1.84
C SER A 118 5.87 -14.45 -1.15
N ASP A 119 4.86 -13.60 -0.99
CA ASP A 119 3.50 -13.99 -0.63
C ASP A 119 3.49 -14.84 0.65
N ILE A 120 4.00 -14.23 1.75
CA ILE A 120 4.00 -14.86 3.06
C ILE A 120 2.57 -15.01 3.56
N HIS A 121 1.72 -13.97 3.39
CA HIS A 121 0.33 -13.97 3.89
C HIS A 121 0.25 -14.42 5.36
N TYR A 122 1.12 -13.87 6.21
CA TYR A 122 1.08 -14.19 7.64
C TYR A 122 -0.28 -13.83 8.23
N GLY A 123 -0.79 -14.64 9.14
CA GLY A 123 -2.14 -14.48 9.72
C GLY A 123 -3.26 -15.17 8.93
N ALA A 124 -2.99 -15.67 7.72
CA ALA A 124 -3.93 -16.53 7.00
C ALA A 124 -4.08 -17.90 7.68
N TYR A 125 -5.32 -18.38 7.77
CA TYR A 125 -5.61 -19.76 8.15
C TYR A 125 -6.10 -20.58 6.95
N VAL A 126 -5.50 -21.75 6.73
CA VAL A 126 -5.92 -22.70 5.70
C VAL A 126 -5.94 -24.10 6.29
N ASP A 127 -7.08 -24.78 6.21
CA ASP A 127 -7.22 -26.19 6.55
C ASP A 127 -8.02 -26.91 5.45
N ILE A 128 -7.29 -27.40 4.44
CA ILE A 128 -7.84 -28.20 3.34
C ILE A 128 -7.06 -29.51 3.21
N ALA A 129 -7.67 -30.52 2.57
CA ALA A 129 -7.07 -31.86 2.45
C ALA A 129 -5.66 -31.84 1.83
N GLU A 130 -5.38 -30.91 0.91
CA GLU A 130 -4.07 -30.79 0.26
C GLU A 130 -3.09 -29.83 0.95
N ASN A 131 -3.53 -29.00 1.90
CA ASN A 131 -2.73 -27.89 2.43
C ASN A 131 -3.20 -27.44 3.83
N TYR A 132 -2.25 -27.33 4.77
CA TYR A 132 -2.49 -26.74 6.09
C TYR A 132 -1.56 -25.54 6.30
N TYR A 133 -2.09 -24.39 6.70
CA TYR A 133 -1.36 -23.14 6.92
C TYR A 133 -1.91 -22.38 8.12
N ASP A 134 -1.01 -21.98 9.01
CA ASP A 134 -1.29 -21.14 10.18
C ASP A 134 -0.02 -20.35 10.56
N THR A 135 -0.15 -19.51 11.58
CA THR A 135 0.93 -18.69 12.16
C THR A 135 2.13 -19.48 12.69
N GLU A 136 1.98 -20.75 13.05
CA GLU A 136 3.10 -21.62 13.45
C GLU A 136 3.80 -22.24 12.23
N THR A 137 3.03 -22.67 11.25
CA THR A 137 3.50 -23.34 10.03
C THR A 137 4.37 -22.41 9.19
N VAL A 138 3.98 -21.14 9.06
CA VAL A 138 4.79 -20.12 8.35
C VAL A 138 6.19 -19.97 8.95
N GLY A 139 6.33 -19.99 10.27
CA GLY A 139 7.64 -19.94 10.94
C GLY A 139 8.51 -21.14 10.57
N LYS A 140 7.94 -22.35 10.58
CA LYS A 140 8.64 -23.58 10.17
C LYS A 140 9.03 -23.55 8.69
N LEU A 141 8.16 -23.03 7.82
CA LEU A 141 8.42 -22.95 6.37
C LEU A 141 9.54 -21.95 6.05
N LEU A 142 9.58 -20.80 6.73
CA LEU A 142 10.68 -19.84 6.61
C LEU A 142 12.01 -20.43 7.12
N ASP A 143 11.96 -21.21 8.20
CA ASP A 143 13.14 -21.90 8.74
C ASP A 143 13.70 -22.94 7.76
N ILE A 144 12.81 -23.74 7.16
CA ILE A 144 13.14 -24.70 6.08
C ILE A 144 13.71 -23.99 4.85
N TYR A 145 13.15 -22.82 4.49
CA TYR A 145 13.65 -22.05 3.35
C TYR A 145 15.07 -21.55 3.61
N ALA A 146 15.33 -21.01 4.81
CA ALA A 146 16.66 -20.58 5.21
C ALA A 146 17.67 -21.74 5.18
N ASP A 147 17.31 -22.92 5.70
CA ASP A 147 18.18 -24.10 5.67
C ASP A 147 18.57 -24.51 4.24
N LYS A 148 17.59 -24.50 3.32
CA LYS A 148 17.84 -24.82 1.92
C LYS A 148 18.76 -23.78 1.27
N LEU A 149 18.57 -22.50 1.54
CA LEU A 149 19.46 -21.44 1.05
C LEU A 149 20.88 -21.58 1.63
N ILE A 150 21.03 -21.93 2.91
CA ILE A 150 22.34 -22.17 3.54
C ILE A 150 23.06 -23.34 2.88
N GLN A 151 22.36 -24.45 2.62
CA GLN A 151 22.93 -25.60 1.91
C GLN A 151 23.42 -25.20 0.51
N ILE A 152 22.64 -24.40 -0.21
CA ILE A 152 23.01 -23.89 -1.54
C ILE A 152 24.18 -22.93 -1.44
N ALA A 153 24.16 -21.99 -0.48
CA ALA A 153 25.22 -21.01 -0.28
C ALA A 153 26.56 -21.68 0.01
N ASN A 154 26.58 -22.70 0.88
CA ASN A 154 27.77 -23.48 1.18
C ASN A 154 28.28 -24.26 -0.04
N LYS A 155 27.38 -24.89 -0.80
CA LYS A 155 27.74 -25.68 -1.97
C LYS A 155 28.31 -24.82 -3.11
N GLU A 156 27.68 -23.67 -3.35
CA GLU A 156 28.01 -22.78 -4.45
C GLU A 156 29.03 -21.69 -4.05
N MET A 157 29.59 -21.74 -2.84
CA MET A 157 30.57 -20.79 -2.30
C MET A 157 30.09 -19.33 -2.39
N VAL A 158 28.90 -19.09 -1.83
CA VAL A 158 28.24 -17.79 -1.89
C VAL A 158 28.78 -16.86 -0.81
N GLY A 159 29.37 -15.73 -1.23
CA GLY A 159 29.87 -14.70 -0.30
C GLY A 159 28.79 -13.74 0.18
N ARG A 160 27.74 -13.53 -0.62
CA ARG A 160 26.71 -12.52 -0.35
C ARG A 160 25.31 -13.00 -0.71
N ILE A 161 24.35 -12.68 0.15
CA ILE A 161 22.93 -12.86 -0.11
C ILE A 161 22.20 -11.51 -0.06
N ASP A 162 21.55 -11.15 -1.15
CA ASP A 162 20.59 -10.06 -1.23
C ASP A 162 19.18 -10.60 -1.00
N ILE A 163 18.55 -10.25 0.12
CA ILE A 163 17.18 -10.65 0.41
C ILE A 163 16.23 -9.60 -0.16
N VAL A 164 15.29 -10.05 -1.00
CA VAL A 164 14.25 -9.22 -1.59
C VAL A 164 12.89 -9.74 -1.18
N ASN A 165 12.17 -8.97 -0.39
CA ASN A 165 10.77 -9.25 -0.10
C ASN A 165 9.89 -8.65 -1.20
N LEU A 166 9.13 -9.52 -1.88
CA LEU A 166 8.28 -9.21 -3.04
C LEU A 166 6.87 -8.79 -2.64
N GLY A 167 6.58 -8.61 -1.35
CA GLY A 167 5.30 -8.13 -0.84
C GLY A 167 4.34 -9.24 -0.43
N ASP A 168 3.16 -8.82 0.01
CA ASP A 168 2.12 -9.64 0.63
C ASP A 168 2.65 -10.39 1.88
N ILE A 169 3.20 -9.63 2.84
CA ILE A 169 3.70 -10.19 4.10
C ILE A 169 2.58 -10.54 5.08
N VAL A 170 1.44 -9.85 5.00
CA VAL A 170 0.28 -10.03 5.88
C VAL A 170 -0.94 -10.47 5.07
N GLU A 171 -1.90 -11.13 5.73
CA GLU A 171 -3.19 -11.46 5.13
C GLU A 171 -4.24 -10.41 5.54
N HIS A 172 -4.59 -9.54 4.59
CA HIS A 172 -5.58 -8.50 4.83
C HIS A 172 -7.03 -9.03 4.75
N ALA A 173 -7.72 -9.08 5.90
CA ALA A 173 -9.13 -9.50 6.01
C ALA A 173 -10.14 -8.67 5.16
N TYR A 174 -9.79 -7.46 4.72
CA TYR A 174 -10.72 -6.55 4.05
C TYR A 174 -10.83 -6.72 2.52
N MET A 175 -9.91 -7.45 1.87
CA MET A 175 -9.95 -7.59 0.40
C MET A 175 -11.01 -8.57 -0.11
N ARG A 176 -11.65 -9.32 0.78
CA ARG A 176 -12.77 -10.18 0.46
C ARG A 176 -13.84 -9.92 1.51
N ASN A 177 -15.08 -9.62 1.09
CA ASN A 177 -16.26 -9.42 1.95
C ASN A 177 -16.65 -10.66 2.80
N GLN A 178 -15.75 -11.65 2.95
CA GLN A 178 -15.93 -12.91 3.66
C GLN A 178 -14.86 -13.21 4.72
N ASN A 179 -13.76 -12.45 4.83
CA ASN A 179 -12.57 -12.91 5.56
C ASN A 179 -12.42 -12.38 7.00
N LEU A 180 -13.48 -11.84 7.62
CA LEU A 180 -13.41 -11.41 9.04
C LEU A 180 -13.20 -12.59 10.02
N TYR A 181 -13.42 -13.84 9.57
CA TYR A 181 -13.27 -15.05 10.38
C TYR A 181 -12.00 -15.86 10.08
N ASP A 182 -11.21 -15.49 9.05
CA ASP A 182 -10.11 -16.31 8.53
C ASP A 182 -8.71 -15.78 8.91
N SER A 183 -8.66 -14.74 9.74
CA SER A 183 -7.42 -14.10 10.21
C SER A 183 -7.21 -14.42 11.69
N GLU A 184 -6.09 -15.08 12.01
CA GLU A 184 -5.78 -15.50 13.39
C GLU A 184 -5.46 -14.32 14.32
N GLU A 185 -4.94 -13.24 13.74
CA GLU A 185 -4.41 -12.08 14.47
C GLU A 185 -4.89 -10.74 13.89
N THR A 186 -4.81 -9.68 14.69
CA THR A 186 -5.01 -8.30 14.21
C THR A 186 -3.91 -7.91 13.22
N LEU A 187 -4.18 -6.93 12.35
CA LEU A 187 -3.17 -6.45 11.39
C LEU A 187 -1.89 -5.96 12.10
N SER A 188 -2.04 -5.30 13.25
CA SER A 188 -0.94 -4.81 14.07
C SER A 188 -0.03 -5.94 14.56
N GLU A 189 -0.63 -7.03 15.05
CA GLU A 189 0.08 -8.25 15.49
C GLU A 189 0.74 -8.96 14.30
N GLN A 190 0.01 -9.16 13.20
CA GLN A 190 0.55 -9.78 11.99
C GLN A 190 1.82 -9.07 11.49
N ILE A 191 1.79 -7.73 11.40
CA ILE A 191 2.94 -6.92 10.97
C ILE A 191 4.14 -7.18 11.87
N VAL A 192 3.92 -7.21 13.19
CA VAL A 192 4.99 -7.39 14.17
C VAL A 192 5.56 -8.80 14.13
N HIS A 193 4.71 -9.82 14.17
CA HIS A 193 5.13 -11.22 14.21
C HIS A 193 5.76 -11.68 12.90
N VAL A 194 5.22 -11.28 11.73
CA VAL A 194 5.88 -11.58 10.45
C VAL A 194 7.24 -10.89 10.36
N THR A 195 7.36 -9.66 10.89
CA THR A 195 8.64 -8.97 10.92
C THR A 195 9.65 -9.67 11.84
N GLU A 196 9.20 -10.20 12.97
CA GLU A 196 10.04 -11.04 13.84
C GLU A 196 10.54 -12.29 13.09
N LEU A 197 9.69 -12.97 12.33
CA LEU A 197 10.08 -14.12 11.51
C LEU A 197 11.06 -13.75 10.40
N ILE A 198 10.87 -12.60 9.73
CA ILE A 198 11.80 -12.09 8.72
C ILE A 198 13.16 -11.77 9.36
N ILE A 199 13.19 -11.17 10.55
CA ILE A 199 14.43 -10.90 11.28
C ILE A 199 15.15 -12.21 11.63
N LYS A 200 14.43 -13.24 12.12
CA LYS A 200 15.00 -14.57 12.38
C LYS A 200 15.57 -15.21 11.11
N PHE A 201 14.87 -15.09 9.99
CA PHE A 201 15.34 -15.55 8.68
C PHE A 201 16.65 -14.84 8.27
N ILE A 202 16.70 -13.51 8.38
CA ILE A 202 17.89 -12.70 8.09
C ILE A 202 19.06 -13.12 8.98
N GLN A 203 18.84 -13.26 10.29
CA GLN A 203 19.87 -13.66 11.25
C GLN A 203 20.43 -15.04 10.94
N LYS A 204 19.56 -16.02 10.70
CA LYS A 204 19.95 -17.40 10.38
C LYS A 204 20.82 -17.45 9.11
N LEU A 205 20.50 -16.68 8.07
CA LEU A 205 21.34 -16.59 6.87
C LEU A 205 22.66 -15.86 7.11
N ARG A 206 22.65 -14.80 7.91
CA ARG A 206 23.84 -13.97 8.18
C ARG A 206 24.96 -14.79 8.81
N GLU A 207 24.67 -15.84 9.55
CA GLU A 207 25.69 -16.73 10.15
C GLU A 207 26.53 -17.50 9.11
N HIS A 208 26.12 -17.53 7.84
CA HIS A 208 26.72 -18.37 6.80
C HIS A 208 27.30 -17.62 5.59
N VAL A 209 27.14 -16.30 5.51
CA VAL A 209 27.62 -15.48 4.36
C VAL A 209 28.13 -14.11 4.82
N GLU A 210 29.03 -13.49 4.04
CA GLU A 210 29.81 -12.32 4.46
C GLU A 210 28.97 -11.09 4.55
N LEU A 211 28.04 -10.97 3.61
CA LEU A 211 27.18 -9.84 3.48
C LEU A 211 25.74 -10.26 3.26
N ILE A 212 24.86 -9.74 4.11
CA ILE A 212 23.42 -9.71 3.86
C ILE A 212 23.00 -8.29 3.52
N THR A 213 22.21 -8.15 2.46
CA THR A 213 21.37 -6.97 2.26
C THR A 213 19.89 -7.34 2.37
N TYR A 214 19.07 -6.39 2.78
CA TYR A 214 17.62 -6.56 2.81
C TYR A 214 16.93 -5.36 2.18
N ARG A 215 15.95 -5.62 1.31
CA ARG A 215 15.03 -4.66 0.73
C ARG A 215 13.65 -5.30 0.57
N ALA A 216 12.61 -4.49 0.55
CA ALA A 216 11.25 -4.96 0.45
C ALA A 216 10.38 -4.02 -0.38
N ILE A 217 9.50 -4.59 -1.19
CA ILE A 217 8.41 -3.91 -1.87
C ILE A 217 7.08 -4.41 -1.31
N ALA A 218 6.02 -3.64 -1.49
CA ALA A 218 4.67 -3.96 -1.06
C ALA A 218 3.88 -4.70 -2.14
N GLY A 219 3.00 -5.59 -1.69
CA GLY A 219 1.98 -6.20 -2.52
C GLY A 219 0.59 -5.60 -2.29
N ASN A 220 -0.44 -6.21 -2.86
CA ASN A 220 -1.81 -5.72 -2.72
C ASN A 220 -2.43 -6.06 -1.36
N HIS A 221 -2.02 -7.14 -0.70
CA HIS A 221 -2.46 -7.48 0.65
C HIS A 221 -1.79 -6.61 1.72
N ASP A 222 -0.69 -5.91 1.42
CA ASP A 222 -0.04 -5.04 2.42
C ASP A 222 -0.73 -3.69 2.61
N ARG A 223 -1.72 -3.35 1.76
CA ARG A 223 -2.35 -2.01 1.74
C ARG A 223 -3.27 -1.83 2.94
N MET A 224 -2.98 -0.84 3.78
CA MET A 224 -3.80 -0.56 4.99
C MET A 224 -5.16 0.04 4.67
N GLN A 225 -5.29 0.71 3.52
CA GLN A 225 -6.55 1.22 3.01
C GLN A 225 -7.00 0.36 1.83
N GLY A 226 -8.19 -0.25 1.94
CA GLY A 226 -8.71 -1.20 0.94
C GLY A 226 -9.11 -0.59 -0.42
N ASP A 227 -8.92 0.71 -0.62
CA ASP A 227 -9.26 1.36 -1.89
C ASP A 227 -8.05 1.32 -2.84
N LYS A 228 -8.21 0.65 -3.98
CA LYS A 228 -7.16 0.56 -5.02
C LYS A 228 -6.81 1.92 -5.64
N ASN A 229 -7.65 2.94 -5.44
CA ASN A 229 -7.52 4.27 -6.04
C ASN A 229 -7.18 5.38 -5.02
N SER A 230 -6.93 5.06 -3.75
CA SER A 230 -6.51 6.08 -2.78
C SER A 230 -5.04 6.45 -2.97
N ASN A 231 -4.75 7.71 -3.31
CA ASN A 231 -3.42 8.27 -3.58
C ASN A 231 -2.44 8.31 -2.38
N LEU A 232 -2.75 7.66 -1.26
CA LEU A 232 -1.83 7.51 -0.13
C LEU A 232 -1.02 6.22 -0.34
N ASN A 233 -0.13 6.24 -1.34
CA ASN A 233 0.69 5.10 -1.73
C ASN A 233 1.62 4.58 -0.61
N ALA A 234 1.84 5.36 0.45
CA ALA A 234 2.82 5.11 1.50
C ALA A 234 2.32 4.33 2.73
N ASP A 235 1.02 4.07 2.87
CA ASP A 235 0.47 3.37 4.05
C ASP A 235 0.29 1.88 3.78
N HIS A 236 1.38 1.11 3.96
CA HIS A 236 1.37 -0.34 3.83
C HIS A 236 2.17 -1.05 4.93
N ALA A 237 1.81 -2.30 5.20
CA ALA A 237 2.40 -3.18 6.21
C ALA A 237 3.93 -3.29 6.07
N VAL A 238 4.41 -3.43 4.83
CA VAL A 238 5.85 -3.50 4.52
C VAL A 238 6.61 -2.25 4.99
N ASN A 239 6.02 -1.06 4.96
CA ASN A 239 6.69 0.16 5.43
C ASN A 239 6.92 0.12 6.94
N ILE A 240 5.94 -0.34 7.70
CA ILE A 240 6.09 -0.52 9.15
C ILE A 240 7.12 -1.62 9.44
N SER A 241 7.05 -2.75 8.74
CA SER A 241 8.02 -3.84 8.84
C SER A 241 9.46 -3.33 8.57
N ASN A 242 9.66 -2.58 7.49
CA ASN A 242 10.94 -1.97 7.15
C ASN A 242 11.47 -1.04 8.25
N GLN A 243 10.60 -0.21 8.87
CA GLN A 243 11.01 0.63 10.00
C GLN A 243 11.42 -0.20 11.21
N ILE A 244 10.68 -1.27 11.53
CA ILE A 244 11.04 -2.19 12.62
C ILE A 244 12.40 -2.84 12.33
N ILE A 245 12.65 -3.33 11.10
CA ILE A 245 13.95 -3.92 10.71
C ILE A 245 15.08 -2.90 10.79
N LYS A 246 14.89 -1.64 10.36
CA LYS A 246 15.89 -0.58 10.48
C LYS A 246 16.23 -0.29 11.95
N LEU A 247 15.22 -0.20 12.81
CA LEU A 247 15.43 0.00 14.24
C LEU A 247 16.14 -1.22 14.84
N TRP A 248 15.75 -2.43 14.47
CA TRP A 248 16.42 -3.65 14.87
C TRP A 248 17.90 -3.65 14.47
N ILE A 249 18.25 -3.37 13.21
CA ILE A 249 19.65 -3.26 12.76
C ILE A 249 20.44 -2.28 13.63
N LYS A 250 19.87 -1.08 13.85
CA LYS A 250 20.50 -0.02 14.64
C LYS A 250 20.73 -0.42 16.11
N TYR A 251 19.72 -0.98 16.78
CA TYR A 251 19.77 -1.24 18.22
C TYR A 251 20.41 -2.58 18.57
N SER A 252 20.35 -3.56 17.67
CA SER A 252 21.05 -4.84 17.82
C SER A 252 22.53 -4.77 17.39
N GLN A 253 22.97 -3.67 16.76
CA GLN A 253 24.31 -3.53 16.17
C GLN A 253 24.61 -4.61 15.11
N SER A 254 23.58 -5.03 14.37
CA SER A 254 23.75 -5.92 13.23
C SER A 254 24.47 -5.22 12.07
N ASP A 255 25.26 -5.98 11.32
CA ASP A 255 25.97 -5.52 10.12
C ASP A 255 25.19 -5.75 8.81
N VAL A 256 23.94 -6.24 8.91
CA VAL A 256 23.00 -6.32 7.81
C VAL A 256 22.77 -4.94 7.19
N LYS A 257 22.87 -4.85 5.85
CA LYS A 257 22.64 -3.61 5.13
C LYS A 257 21.19 -3.50 4.67
N PHE A 258 20.43 -2.59 5.26
CA PHE A 258 19.12 -2.20 4.71
C PHE A 258 19.31 -1.35 3.46
N VAL A 259 18.59 -1.68 2.39
CA VAL A 259 18.59 -0.93 1.12
C VAL A 259 17.18 -0.38 0.88
N GLU A 260 17.06 0.94 0.73
CA GLU A 260 15.78 1.58 0.42
C GLU A 260 15.27 1.13 -0.96
N ALA A 261 13.96 0.93 -1.04
CA ALA A 261 13.23 0.56 -2.26
C ALA A 261 12.08 1.55 -2.47
N GLU A 262 11.57 1.63 -3.70
CA GLU A 262 10.28 2.27 -3.94
C GLU A 262 9.17 1.34 -3.43
N ASP A 263 8.00 1.90 -3.09
CA ASP A 263 6.91 1.15 -2.45
C ASP A 263 6.53 -0.14 -3.21
N TYR A 264 6.61 -0.15 -4.54
CA TYR A 264 6.18 -1.28 -5.39
C TYR A 264 7.25 -1.74 -6.39
N PHE A 265 8.47 -1.22 -6.29
CA PHE A 265 9.55 -1.49 -7.24
C PHE A 265 10.92 -1.41 -6.57
N THR A 266 11.81 -2.32 -6.94
CA THR A 266 13.24 -2.19 -6.63
C THR A 266 14.07 -2.91 -7.69
N ASP A 267 15.35 -2.59 -7.76
CA ASP A 267 16.27 -3.27 -8.64
C ASP A 267 17.64 -3.50 -8.01
N ILE A 268 18.39 -4.43 -8.59
CA ILE A 268 19.71 -4.83 -8.12
C ILE A 268 20.63 -5.06 -9.31
N ASN A 269 21.84 -4.52 -9.23
CA ASN A 269 22.95 -4.90 -10.10
C ASN A 269 23.92 -5.80 -9.33
N ILE A 270 24.19 -6.99 -9.85
CA ILE A 270 25.26 -7.87 -9.34
C ILE A 270 26.08 -8.37 -10.53
N ASN A 271 27.40 -8.13 -10.49
CA ASN A 271 28.34 -8.55 -11.53
C ASN A 271 27.96 -8.09 -12.95
N GLY A 272 27.29 -6.94 -13.08
CA GLY A 272 26.83 -6.39 -14.36
C GLY A 272 25.45 -6.86 -14.79
N TRP A 273 24.90 -7.91 -14.16
CA TRP A 273 23.54 -8.39 -14.39
C TRP A 273 22.53 -7.55 -13.62
N GLN A 274 21.45 -7.16 -14.29
CA GLN A 274 20.45 -6.22 -13.81
C GLN A 274 19.11 -6.93 -13.57
N PHE A 275 18.64 -6.91 -12.33
CA PHE A 275 17.42 -7.57 -11.91
C PHE A 275 16.41 -6.54 -11.40
N ALA A 276 15.19 -6.56 -11.95
CA ALA A 276 14.08 -5.76 -11.44
C ALA A 276 13.12 -6.63 -10.63
N PHE A 277 12.51 -6.04 -9.61
CA PHE A 277 11.60 -6.70 -8.70
C PHE A 277 10.30 -5.92 -8.58
N VAL A 278 9.19 -6.62 -8.78
CA VAL A 278 7.82 -6.12 -8.69
C VAL A 278 6.96 -7.17 -7.97
N HIS A 279 5.87 -6.77 -7.33
CA HIS A 279 4.99 -7.75 -6.69
C HIS A 279 4.25 -8.60 -7.74
N GLY A 280 3.67 -7.97 -8.77
CA GLY A 280 2.98 -8.64 -9.88
C GLY A 280 1.50 -8.27 -10.05
N ASP A 281 0.92 -7.54 -9.11
CA ASP A 281 -0.45 -6.99 -9.17
C ASP A 281 -0.58 -5.84 -10.17
N ARG A 282 0.45 -4.99 -10.26
CA ARG A 282 0.54 -3.85 -11.19
C ARG A 282 1.22 -4.21 -12.52
N ASN A 283 2.11 -5.20 -12.49
CA ASN A 283 2.94 -5.61 -13.63
C ASN A 283 2.77 -7.10 -13.88
N ASN A 284 1.97 -7.47 -14.88
CA ASN A 284 1.69 -8.87 -15.19
C ASN A 284 2.93 -9.56 -15.79
N LEU A 285 3.59 -10.42 -15.01
CA LEU A 285 4.81 -11.12 -15.44
C LEU A 285 4.58 -12.22 -16.49
N LEU A 286 3.33 -12.61 -16.75
CA LEU A 286 2.98 -13.51 -17.86
C LEU A 286 2.89 -12.79 -19.21
N LYS A 287 2.78 -11.45 -19.21
CA LYS A 287 2.78 -10.64 -20.42
C LYS A 287 4.22 -10.50 -20.92
N LYS A 288 4.52 -11.04 -22.11
CA LYS A 288 5.88 -11.08 -22.69
C LYS A 288 6.59 -9.73 -22.83
N THR A 289 5.86 -8.62 -22.84
CA THR A 289 6.41 -7.27 -23.02
C THR A 289 6.76 -6.59 -21.70
N THR A 290 6.42 -7.18 -20.54
CA THR A 290 6.61 -6.54 -19.23
C THR A 290 8.06 -6.17 -18.96
N LEU A 291 9.02 -6.99 -19.40
CA LEU A 291 10.44 -6.68 -19.29
C LEU A 291 10.81 -5.42 -20.06
N ALA A 292 10.39 -5.34 -21.33
CA ALA A 292 10.65 -4.17 -22.15
C ALA A 292 9.95 -2.90 -21.61
N GLU A 293 8.71 -3.03 -21.13
CA GLU A 293 7.92 -1.93 -20.56
C GLU A 293 8.58 -1.35 -19.30
N LEU A 294 9.03 -2.21 -18.38
CA LEU A 294 9.73 -1.77 -17.17
C LEU A 294 11.12 -1.22 -17.48
N SER A 295 11.83 -1.81 -18.45
CA SER A 295 13.10 -1.25 -18.91
C SER A 295 12.96 0.16 -19.47
N GLU A 296 11.93 0.41 -20.27
CA GLU A 296 11.63 1.75 -20.80
C GLU A 296 11.21 2.71 -19.68
N GLN A 297 10.33 2.27 -18.78
CA GLN A 297 9.82 3.09 -17.68
C GLN A 297 10.94 3.61 -16.77
N HIS A 298 11.94 2.77 -16.48
CA HIS A 298 13.04 3.08 -15.57
C HIS A 298 14.33 3.50 -16.29
N ASP A 299 14.28 3.68 -17.61
CA ASP A 299 15.45 4.02 -18.46
C ASP A 299 16.66 3.11 -18.17
N LYS A 300 16.40 1.80 -18.04
CA LYS A 300 17.40 0.83 -17.60
C LYS A 300 17.21 -0.54 -18.25
N HIS A 301 18.32 -1.14 -18.66
CA HIS A 301 18.30 -2.50 -19.19
C HIS A 301 18.21 -3.53 -18.06
N TYR A 302 17.25 -4.45 -18.12
CA TYR A 302 17.09 -5.56 -17.18
C TYR A 302 17.28 -6.91 -17.88
N ASP A 303 18.02 -7.80 -17.23
CA ASP A 303 18.24 -9.19 -17.66
C ASP A 303 17.14 -10.11 -17.13
N ALA A 304 16.59 -9.82 -15.94
CA ALA A 304 15.38 -10.48 -15.50
C ALA A 304 14.48 -9.58 -14.65
N ILE A 305 13.17 -9.86 -14.72
CA ILE A 305 12.16 -9.27 -13.85
C ILE A 305 11.53 -10.37 -13.02
N ILE A 306 11.51 -10.19 -11.70
CA ILE A 306 11.10 -11.20 -10.72
C ILE A 306 9.94 -10.64 -9.88
N GLY A 307 8.94 -11.47 -9.60
CA GLY A 307 7.84 -11.12 -8.72
C GLY A 307 7.10 -12.31 -8.13
N GLY A 308 5.96 -12.04 -7.52
CA GLY A 308 5.10 -12.99 -6.82
C GLY A 308 3.65 -12.90 -7.29
N HIS A 309 2.72 -12.73 -6.35
CA HIS A 309 1.29 -12.43 -6.55
C HIS A 309 0.44 -13.60 -7.08
N ILE A 310 0.89 -14.29 -8.13
CA ILE A 310 0.10 -15.39 -8.74
C ILE A 310 0.24 -16.71 -7.99
N HIS A 311 1.09 -16.77 -6.95
CA HIS A 311 1.38 -17.94 -6.11
C HIS A 311 1.87 -19.18 -6.89
N HIS A 312 2.25 -19.00 -8.15
CA HIS A 312 2.75 -20.04 -9.04
C HIS A 312 4.12 -19.65 -9.53
N GLN A 313 5.04 -20.62 -9.54
CA GLN A 313 6.30 -20.39 -10.19
C GLN A 313 6.15 -20.44 -11.70
N THR A 314 6.59 -19.39 -12.37
CA THR A 314 6.72 -19.33 -13.82
C THR A 314 8.08 -18.78 -14.19
N LEU A 315 8.68 -19.30 -15.25
CA LEU A 315 9.89 -18.77 -15.85
C LEU A 315 9.65 -18.64 -17.35
N LEU A 316 9.65 -17.40 -17.83
CA LEU A 316 9.39 -17.07 -19.22
C LEU A 316 10.60 -16.37 -19.81
N GLU A 317 11.25 -17.01 -20.78
CA GLU A 317 12.29 -16.36 -21.57
C GLU A 317 11.63 -15.45 -22.63
N VAL A 318 11.97 -14.17 -22.61
CA VAL A 318 11.38 -13.13 -23.46
C VAL A 318 12.37 -12.49 -24.43
N GLY A 319 13.64 -12.90 -24.35
CA GLY A 319 14.72 -12.49 -25.23
C GLY A 319 15.97 -13.33 -24.94
N ASP A 320 17.06 -13.09 -25.69
CA ASP A 320 18.31 -13.81 -25.52
C ASP A 320 18.86 -13.66 -24.09
N ASN A 321 18.82 -14.75 -23.32
CA ASN A 321 19.17 -14.80 -21.90
C ASN A 321 18.43 -13.77 -21.03
N ARG A 322 17.14 -13.51 -21.35
CA ARG A 322 16.29 -12.54 -20.63
C ARG A 322 15.01 -13.15 -20.13
N TYR A 323 14.67 -12.94 -18.87
CA TYR A 323 13.61 -13.70 -18.21
C TYR A 323 12.60 -12.83 -17.46
N GLN A 324 11.35 -13.29 -17.46
CA GLN A 324 10.31 -12.86 -16.54
C GLN A 324 9.95 -14.05 -15.66
N ALA A 325 10.12 -13.90 -14.35
CA ALA A 325 9.89 -14.97 -13.40
C ALA A 325 8.88 -14.56 -12.34
N SER A 326 7.90 -15.42 -12.08
CA SER A 326 7.09 -15.34 -10.88
C SER A 326 7.52 -16.46 -9.94
N PHE A 327 7.59 -16.19 -8.65
CA PHE A 327 7.77 -17.21 -7.63
C PHE A 327 6.44 -17.63 -7.01
N GLY A 328 6.47 -18.79 -6.36
CA GLY A 328 5.33 -19.30 -5.61
C GLY A 328 5.14 -18.57 -4.28
N SER A 329 4.15 -18.99 -3.51
CA SER A 329 3.90 -18.47 -2.17
C SER A 329 4.35 -19.42 -1.06
N ILE A 330 4.58 -18.86 0.13
CA ILE A 330 4.77 -19.66 1.35
C ILE A 330 3.44 -20.29 1.78
N LYS A 331 2.34 -19.52 1.69
CA LYS A 331 0.97 -19.99 2.01
C LYS A 331 0.60 -21.26 1.26
N GLY A 332 0.92 -21.32 -0.03
CA GLY A 332 0.50 -22.40 -0.92
C GLY A 332 -0.97 -22.25 -1.35
N MET A 333 -1.67 -23.38 -1.47
CA MET A 333 -3.04 -23.43 -1.95
C MET A 333 -4.06 -23.05 -0.86
N ASP A 334 -5.16 -22.45 -1.25
CA ASP A 334 -6.30 -22.18 -0.37
C ASP A 334 -7.61 -22.61 -1.06
N GLU A 335 -8.75 -22.49 -0.38
CA GLU A 335 -10.05 -22.83 -0.97
C GLU A 335 -10.34 -22.05 -2.26
N TYR A 336 -9.86 -20.80 -2.34
CA TYR A 336 -10.10 -19.93 -3.48
C TYR A 336 -9.31 -20.42 -4.70
N SER A 337 -8.04 -20.77 -4.53
CA SER A 337 -7.21 -21.32 -5.60
C SER A 337 -7.74 -22.68 -6.08
N LEU A 338 -8.29 -23.51 -5.17
CA LEU A 338 -9.01 -24.74 -5.53
C LEU A 338 -10.26 -24.45 -6.39
N LYS A 339 -11.09 -23.47 -6.00
CA LYS A 339 -12.28 -23.06 -6.78
C LYS A 339 -11.92 -22.54 -8.17
N LEU A 340 -10.76 -21.91 -8.32
CA LEU A 340 -10.23 -21.46 -9.60
C LEU A 340 -9.54 -22.56 -10.43
N GLY A 341 -9.29 -23.74 -9.84
CA GLY A 341 -8.48 -24.79 -10.47
C GLY A 341 -6.99 -24.47 -10.58
N ALA A 342 -6.51 -23.47 -9.83
CA ALA A 342 -5.13 -22.98 -9.86
C ALA A 342 -4.31 -23.61 -8.72
N LYS A 343 -3.96 -24.90 -8.87
CA LYS A 343 -3.19 -25.64 -7.86
C LYS A 343 -1.69 -25.34 -7.98
N ALA A 344 -1.06 -24.89 -6.88
CA ALA A 344 0.39 -24.64 -6.79
C ALA A 344 1.01 -25.30 -5.56
N SER A 345 2.16 -25.96 -5.73
CA SER A 345 2.98 -26.37 -4.58
C SER A 345 3.64 -25.17 -3.92
N ARG A 346 3.75 -25.17 -2.59
CA ARG A 346 4.47 -24.14 -1.83
C ARG A 346 5.88 -23.98 -2.33
N SER A 347 6.30 -22.77 -2.60
CA SER A 347 7.67 -22.56 -3.04
C SER A 347 8.08 -21.12 -2.92
N GLN A 348 9.38 -20.93 -2.85
CA GLN A 348 10.04 -19.65 -3.00
C GLN A 348 11.05 -19.77 -4.14
N GLY A 349 11.72 -18.68 -4.47
CA GLY A 349 12.74 -18.70 -5.52
C GLY A 349 13.94 -17.87 -5.16
N PHE A 350 15.01 -18.13 -5.87
CA PHE A 350 16.23 -17.34 -5.76
C PHE A 350 16.91 -17.25 -7.12
N VAL A 351 17.80 -16.27 -7.24
CA VAL A 351 18.73 -16.17 -8.36
C VAL A 351 20.11 -16.51 -7.84
N LEU A 352 20.80 -17.45 -8.49
CA LEU A 352 22.23 -17.69 -8.29
C LEU A 352 22.99 -16.91 -9.35
N ILE A 353 23.94 -16.06 -8.95
CA ILE A 353 24.74 -15.24 -9.84
C ILE A 353 26.21 -15.60 -9.67
N SER A 354 26.87 -15.89 -10.80
CA SER A 354 28.29 -16.17 -10.90
C SER A 354 28.95 -15.21 -11.89
N ASN A 355 30.26 -15.29 -12.04
CA ASN A 355 30.98 -14.52 -13.06
C ASN A 355 30.62 -14.92 -14.50
N SER A 356 30.10 -16.14 -14.72
CA SER A 356 29.75 -16.64 -16.06
C SER A 356 28.28 -16.46 -16.43
N GLY A 357 27.41 -16.05 -15.50
CA GLY A 357 25.98 -15.89 -15.75
C GLY A 357 25.14 -16.03 -14.49
N PHE A 358 23.83 -16.09 -14.67
CA PHE A 358 22.87 -16.26 -13.58
C PHE A 358 21.85 -17.37 -13.88
N GLU A 359 21.29 -17.94 -12.82
CA GLU A 359 20.23 -18.95 -12.90
C GLU A 359 19.10 -18.63 -11.93
N ILE A 360 17.85 -18.66 -12.43
CA ILE A 360 16.65 -18.49 -11.61
C ILE A 360 16.14 -19.87 -11.20
N ARG A 361 16.11 -20.15 -9.90
CA ARG A 361 15.83 -21.50 -9.36
C ARG A 361 14.65 -21.50 -8.38
N LYS A 362 13.90 -22.60 -8.40
CA LYS A 362 12.83 -22.94 -7.44
C LYS A 362 13.42 -23.48 -6.14
N VAL A 363 12.83 -23.11 -5.01
CA VAL A 363 12.94 -23.85 -3.75
C VAL A 363 11.56 -24.32 -3.34
N GLN A 364 11.32 -25.62 -3.45
CA GLN A 364 10.10 -26.25 -2.96
C GLN A 364 10.10 -26.19 -1.44
N LEU A 365 8.99 -25.80 -0.81
CA LEU A 365 8.81 -25.81 0.64
C LEU A 365 7.99 -27.01 1.08
#